data_AF-A0A2M9JRV5-F1
#
_entry.id   AF-A0A2M9JRV5-F1
#
_cell.length_a   1.000
_cell.length_b   1.000
_cell.length_c   1.000
_cell.angle_alpha   90.00
_cell.angle_beta   90.00
_cell.angle_gamma   90.00
#
_symmetry.space_group_name_H-M   'P 1'
#
loop_
_entity.id
_entity.type
_entity.pdbx_description
1 polymer ?
#
loop_
_entity_poly.entity_id
_entity_poly.type
_entity_poly.pdbx_seq_one_letter_code
_entity_poly.pdbx_strand_id
1 'polypeptide(L)'
;MGIFSRRQSTTIEPTPAAGPRTPFPDAAAAGATLDPALRALTGQWTIDRPHSRIGFSVRHAMVTTVRGAFADYDSTLYFDGARPSQSRADITIRVASVDTGVEQRDAHLIGTDFFDARRHPEMTFRSTSTTHEGKETFRMTGDLTIRGVTRPVELQLDYLG
;
A
#
# COMPACT_ATOMS: atom_id res chain seq x y z
N MET A 1 35.81 22.14 26.28
CA MET A 1 35.53 23.19 25.28
C MET A 1 34.86 22.51 24.10
N GLY A 2 33.54 22.60 24.04
CA GLY A 2 32.70 21.83 23.12
C GLY A 2 32.66 22.41 21.70
N ILE A 3 32.61 21.52 20.72
CA ILE A 3 32.38 21.82 19.30
C ILE A 3 31.26 20.90 18.79
N PHE A 4 30.03 21.21 19.21
CA PHE A 4 28.82 20.64 18.61
C PHE A 4 28.03 21.76 17.95
N SER A 5 28.09 21.83 16.62
CA SER A 5 27.23 22.69 15.81
C SER A 5 25.87 22.02 15.62
N ARG A 6 24.86 22.53 16.33
CA ARG A 6 23.45 22.16 16.17
C ARG A 6 22.96 22.71 14.82
N ARG A 7 22.83 21.86 13.79
CA ARG A 7 22.06 22.24 12.59
C ARG A 7 20.60 22.41 13.01
N GLN A 8 20.06 23.60 12.78
CA GLN A 8 18.64 23.89 12.93
C GLN A 8 17.89 23.06 11.90
N SER A 9 17.08 22.11 12.35
CA SER A 9 16.09 21.45 11.52
C SER A 9 15.00 22.46 11.20
N THR A 10 14.97 22.95 9.97
CA THR A 10 13.82 23.68 9.45
C THR A 10 12.64 22.72 9.43
N THR A 11 11.67 22.98 10.30
CA THR A 11 10.34 22.35 10.31
C THR A 11 9.71 22.52 8.93
N ILE A 12 9.57 21.43 8.18
CA ILE A 12 8.61 21.39 7.07
C ILE A 12 7.25 21.15 7.72
N GLU A 13 6.44 22.20 7.70
CA GLU A 13 5.04 22.15 8.10
C GLU A 13 4.32 21.16 7.17
N PRO A 14 3.61 20.13 7.70
CA PRO A 14 2.81 19.26 6.85
C PRO A 14 1.64 20.09 6.30
N THR A 15 1.56 20.17 4.96
CA THR A 15 0.36 20.62 4.24
C THR A 15 -0.87 19.96 4.87
N PRO A 16 -1.96 20.69 5.16
CA PRO A 16 -3.14 20.12 5.78
C PRO A 16 -3.77 19.10 4.83
N ALA A 17 -3.57 17.82 5.11
CA ALA A 17 -4.29 16.73 4.49
C ALA A 17 -5.75 16.75 4.97
N ALA A 18 -6.65 16.67 4.00
CA ALA A 18 -8.05 16.23 4.04
C ALA A 18 -8.76 16.26 5.41
N GLY A 19 -9.85 17.02 5.48
CA GLY A 19 -10.76 17.07 6.63
C GLY A 19 -11.25 15.69 7.11
N PRO A 20 -11.89 15.64 8.29
CA PRO A 20 -12.20 14.40 8.99
C PRO A 20 -13.01 13.45 8.10
N ARG A 21 -12.36 12.37 7.64
CA ARG A 21 -13.04 11.28 6.92
C ARG A 21 -13.62 10.32 7.95
N THR A 22 -14.94 10.20 7.92
CA THR A 22 -15.76 9.39 8.83
C THR A 22 -15.16 7.98 8.99
N PRO A 23 -15.16 7.40 10.20
CA PRO A 23 -14.84 5.98 10.39
C PRO A 23 -15.82 5.11 9.61
N PHE A 24 -15.30 4.03 9.02
CA PHE A 24 -16.13 3.00 8.38
C PHE A 24 -16.88 2.20 9.46
N PRO A 25 -18.13 1.75 9.19
CA PRO A 25 -18.87 0.91 10.12
C PRO A 25 -18.14 -0.43 10.37
N ASP A 26 -18.13 -0.87 11.63
CA ASP A 26 -17.54 -2.14 12.08
C ASP A 26 -18.22 -3.34 11.43
N ALA A 27 -17.56 -3.99 10.48
CA ALA A 27 -17.89 -5.34 10.05
C ALA A 27 -16.97 -6.33 10.79
N ALA A 28 -17.21 -6.52 12.09
CA ALA A 28 -16.53 -7.57 12.85
C ALA A 28 -17.03 -8.94 12.38
N ALA A 29 -16.12 -9.83 11.95
CA ALA A 29 -16.44 -11.25 11.84
C ALA A 29 -16.74 -11.78 13.25
N ALA A 30 -17.96 -12.31 13.44
CA ALA A 30 -18.39 -12.83 14.73
C ALA A 30 -17.52 -14.05 15.13
N GLY A 31 -16.61 -13.87 16.09
CA GLY A 31 -15.88 -14.95 16.75
C GLY A 31 -14.36 -14.92 16.71
N ALA A 32 -13.73 -13.94 16.05
CA ALA A 32 -12.26 -13.83 16.05
C ALA A 32 -11.73 -13.21 17.36
N THR A 33 -10.98 -13.99 18.15
CA THR A 33 -10.24 -13.46 19.31
C THR A 33 -9.03 -12.66 18.83
N LEU A 34 -8.97 -11.38 19.18
CA LEU A 34 -7.84 -10.49 18.95
C LEU A 34 -6.71 -10.81 19.92
N ASP A 35 -5.48 -10.97 19.43
CA ASP A 35 -4.29 -11.07 20.28
C ASP A 35 -4.03 -9.73 20.98
N PRO A 36 -3.97 -9.68 22.33
CA PRO A 36 -3.60 -8.47 23.07
C PRO A 36 -2.28 -7.82 22.62
N ALA A 37 -1.34 -8.60 22.09
CA ALA A 37 -0.04 -8.12 21.62
C ALA A 37 -0.17 -7.13 20.45
N LEU A 38 -1.23 -7.24 19.63
CA LEU A 38 -1.46 -6.33 18.50
C LEU A 38 -1.60 -4.88 18.94
N ARG A 39 -2.07 -4.62 20.16
CA ARG A 39 -2.21 -3.25 20.69
C ARG A 39 -0.89 -2.49 20.69
N ALA A 40 0.23 -3.17 20.91
CA ALA A 40 1.56 -2.56 20.91
C ALA A 40 1.99 -2.06 19.52
N LEU A 41 1.35 -2.56 18.45
CA LEU A 41 1.64 -2.19 17.06
C LEU A 41 0.80 -0.99 16.59
N THR A 42 -0.06 -0.44 17.44
CA THR A 42 -0.92 0.69 17.07
C THR A 42 -0.08 1.90 16.69
N GLY A 43 -0.28 2.42 15.49
CA GLY A 43 0.51 3.55 15.03
C GLY A 43 0.50 3.77 13.54
N GLN A 44 1.34 4.72 13.13
CA GLN A 44 1.63 5.04 11.73
C GLN A 44 2.82 4.22 11.26
N TRP A 45 2.67 3.64 10.08
CA TRP A 45 3.61 2.76 9.43
C TRP A 45 3.81 3.20 8.00
N THR A 46 5.02 2.96 7.49
CA THR A 46 5.36 3.14 6.08
C THR A 46 6.06 1.89 5.61
N ILE A 47 5.78 1.46 4.38
CA ILE A 47 6.46 0.32 3.78
C ILE A 47 7.95 0.64 3.63
N ASP A 48 8.80 -0.23 4.18
CA ASP A 48 10.24 -0.14 4.03
C ASP A 48 10.66 -0.70 2.67
N ARG A 49 10.95 0.18 1.71
CA ARG A 49 11.21 -0.17 0.31
C ARG A 49 12.36 -1.18 0.12
N PRO A 50 13.55 -1.03 0.75
CA PRO A 50 14.62 -2.02 0.69
C PRO A 50 14.23 -3.47 1.04
N HIS A 51 13.21 -3.66 1.87
CA HIS A 51 12.78 -4.99 2.33
C HIS A 51 11.38 -5.38 1.83
N SER A 52 10.83 -4.62 0.88
CA SER A 52 9.46 -4.80 0.41
C SER A 52 9.37 -4.82 -1.11
N ARG A 53 8.39 -5.55 -1.64
CA ARG A 53 8.15 -5.66 -3.08
C ARG A 53 6.67 -5.62 -3.40
N ILE A 54 6.26 -4.65 -4.23
CA ILE A 54 4.94 -4.66 -4.89
C ILE A 54 5.11 -5.35 -6.25
N GLY A 55 4.83 -6.65 -6.28
CA GLY A 55 5.02 -7.51 -7.45
C GLY A 55 3.73 -7.93 -8.13
N PHE A 56 3.83 -8.35 -9.38
CA PHE A 56 2.76 -9.01 -10.11
C PHE A 56 3.28 -10.21 -10.89
N SER A 57 2.36 -11.11 -11.25
CA SER A 57 2.64 -12.20 -12.17
C SER A 57 1.49 -12.41 -13.14
N VAL A 58 1.80 -12.60 -14.42
CA VAL A 58 0.81 -12.79 -15.49
C VAL A 58 1.25 -13.96 -16.36
N ARG A 59 0.33 -14.85 -16.69
CA ARG A 59 0.58 -15.95 -17.63
C ARG A 59 0.67 -15.41 -19.05
N HIS A 60 1.70 -15.84 -19.78
CA HIS A 60 1.94 -15.52 -21.18
C HIS A 60 1.87 -16.81 -22.01
N ALA A 61 0.93 -16.85 -22.96
CA ALA A 61 0.68 -17.99 -23.85
C ALA A 61 0.54 -19.36 -23.13
N MET A 62 0.01 -19.38 -21.90
CA MET A 62 -0.17 -20.56 -21.03
C MET A 62 1.09 -21.33 -20.60
N VAL A 63 2.26 -21.03 -21.17
CA VAL A 63 3.51 -21.76 -20.93
C VAL A 63 4.46 -20.97 -20.03
N THR A 64 4.53 -19.65 -20.18
CA THR A 64 5.47 -18.82 -19.44
C THR A 64 4.76 -17.88 -18.48
N THR A 65 5.42 -17.52 -17.38
CA THR A 65 4.91 -16.54 -16.41
C THR A 65 5.82 -15.33 -16.42
N VAL A 66 5.28 -14.19 -16.83
CA VAL A 66 5.94 -12.90 -16.69
C VAL A 66 5.79 -12.46 -15.25
N ARG A 67 6.89 -12.11 -14.61
CA ARG A 67 6.93 -11.52 -13.28
C ARG A 67 7.44 -10.10 -13.40
N GLY A 68 6.82 -9.19 -12.68
CA GLY A 68 7.28 -7.81 -12.60
C GLY A 68 7.09 -7.24 -11.21
N ALA A 69 7.58 -6.03 -11.00
CA ALA A 69 7.31 -5.22 -9.83
C ALA A 69 7.39 -3.74 -10.15
N PHE A 70 6.98 -2.93 -9.19
CA PHE A 70 7.18 -1.49 -9.20
C PHE A 70 8.23 -1.13 -8.15
N ALA A 71 9.27 -0.42 -8.56
CA ALA A 71 10.36 -0.03 -7.67
C ALA A 71 10.08 1.27 -6.90
N ASP A 72 9.14 2.09 -7.39
CA ASP A 72 8.88 3.42 -6.85
C ASP A 72 7.43 3.59 -6.41
N TYR A 73 7.25 3.70 -5.09
CA TYR A 73 5.97 3.82 -4.44
C TYR A 73 6.11 4.49 -3.07
N ASP A 74 5.05 5.18 -2.67
CA ASP A 74 4.88 5.76 -1.34
C ASP A 74 3.69 5.10 -0.65
N SER A 75 3.77 5.00 0.68
CA SER A 75 2.71 4.36 1.47
C SER A 75 2.52 5.04 2.81
N THR A 76 1.28 5.03 3.28
CA THR A 76 0.89 5.41 4.63
C THR A 76 -0.09 4.37 5.13
N LEU A 77 0.24 3.74 6.26
CA LEU A 77 -0.58 2.73 6.90
C LEU A 77 -0.82 3.19 8.34
N TYR A 78 -2.07 3.27 8.75
CA TYR A 78 -2.43 3.34 10.16
C TYR A 78 -2.97 1.98 10.58
N PHE A 79 -2.38 1.40 11.62
CA PHE A 79 -2.87 0.18 12.24
C PHE A 79 -3.46 0.51 13.61
N ASP A 80 -4.68 0.05 13.88
CA ASP A 80 -5.30 0.11 15.20
C ASP A 80 -5.35 -1.30 15.79
N GLY A 81 -4.39 -1.61 16.66
CA GLY A 81 -4.29 -2.93 17.27
C GLY A 81 -5.36 -3.24 18.32
N ALA A 82 -6.11 -2.22 18.77
CA ALA A 82 -7.26 -2.42 19.64
C ALA A 82 -8.54 -2.69 18.84
N ARG A 83 -8.65 -2.09 17.64
CA ARG A 83 -9.76 -2.24 16.70
C ARG A 83 -9.23 -2.29 15.27
N PRO A 84 -8.80 -3.45 14.76
CA PRO A 84 -8.19 -3.55 13.43
C PRO A 84 -9.09 -3.06 12.29
N SER A 85 -10.40 -3.03 12.49
CA SER A 85 -11.38 -2.43 11.56
C SER A 85 -11.17 -0.94 11.29
N GLN A 86 -10.46 -0.23 12.17
CA GLN A 86 -10.12 1.19 11.99
C GLN A 86 -8.79 1.41 11.29
N SER A 87 -8.10 0.32 10.92
CA SER A 87 -6.86 0.38 10.16
C SER A 87 -7.13 0.88 8.74
N ARG A 88 -6.17 1.64 8.21
CA ARG A 88 -6.27 2.29 6.90
C ARG A 88 -4.95 2.22 6.17
N ALA A 89 -4.99 1.93 4.87
CA ALA A 89 -3.83 1.91 4.00
C ALA A 89 -4.06 2.80 2.78
N ASP A 90 -3.01 3.55 2.46
CA ASP A 90 -2.95 4.52 1.38
C ASP A 90 -1.64 4.27 0.62
N ILE A 91 -1.71 3.78 -0.61
CA ILE A 91 -0.53 3.43 -1.41
C ILE A 91 -0.59 4.16 -2.76
N THR A 92 0.53 4.76 -3.15
CA THR A 92 0.70 5.41 -4.46
C THR A 92 1.91 4.81 -5.15
N ILE A 93 1.72 4.29 -6.35
CA ILE A 93 2.74 3.57 -7.13
C ILE A 93 2.99 4.34 -8.42
N ARG A 94 4.25 4.66 -8.71
CA ARG A 94 4.62 5.30 -9.97
C ARG A 94 4.76 4.22 -11.04
N VAL A 95 3.86 4.21 -12.01
CA VAL A 95 3.79 3.11 -13.01
C VAL A 95 5.01 3.06 -13.93
N ALA A 96 5.72 4.18 -14.09
CA ALA A 96 6.97 4.25 -14.85
C ALA A 96 8.12 3.44 -14.23
N SER A 97 8.00 3.06 -12.95
CA SER A 97 8.97 2.22 -12.24
C SER A 97 8.77 0.72 -12.43
N VAL A 98 7.92 0.32 -13.39
CA VAL A 98 7.71 -1.08 -13.71
C VAL A 98 9.01 -1.72 -14.21
N ASP A 99 9.34 -2.86 -13.61
CA ASP A 99 10.50 -3.66 -13.98
C ASP A 99 10.06 -5.12 -14.10
N THR A 100 10.24 -5.66 -15.30
CA THR A 100 10.01 -7.07 -15.59
C THR A 100 11.30 -7.81 -15.95
N GLY A 101 12.45 -7.16 -15.81
CA GLY A 101 13.76 -7.63 -16.23
C GLY A 101 14.00 -7.59 -17.75
N VAL A 102 13.12 -6.94 -18.53
CA VAL A 102 13.22 -6.83 -19.98
C VAL A 102 12.85 -5.41 -20.42
N GLU A 103 13.86 -4.57 -20.66
CA GLU A 103 13.71 -3.14 -20.94
C GLU A 103 12.70 -2.83 -22.06
N GLN A 104 12.70 -3.60 -23.14
CA GLN A 104 11.77 -3.41 -24.26
C GLN A 104 10.31 -3.64 -23.84
N ARG A 105 10.06 -4.61 -22.96
CA ARG A 105 8.72 -4.88 -22.42
C ARG A 105 8.32 -3.78 -21.44
N ASP A 106 9.24 -3.32 -20.61
CA ASP A 106 8.97 -2.25 -19.64
C ASP A 106 8.63 -0.94 -20.37
N ALA A 107 9.37 -0.61 -21.44
CA ALA A 107 9.06 0.50 -22.33
C ALA A 107 7.67 0.39 -22.99
N HIS A 108 7.25 -0.83 -23.34
CA HIS A 108 5.92 -1.08 -23.89
C HIS A 108 4.83 -0.93 -22.82
N LEU A 109 5.05 -1.44 -21.60
CA LEU A 109 4.09 -1.39 -20.49
C LEU A 109 3.78 0.06 -20.05
N ILE A 110 4.75 0.97 -20.13
CA ILE A 110 4.52 2.38 -19.81
C ILE A 110 3.82 3.16 -20.94
N GLY A 111 3.67 2.53 -22.12
CA GLY A 111 3.01 3.10 -23.30
C GLY A 111 1.48 3.14 -23.21
N THR A 112 0.85 3.73 -24.22
CA THR A 112 -0.61 4.00 -24.27
C THR A 112 -1.48 2.76 -24.31
N ASP A 113 -0.92 1.62 -24.71
CA ASP A 113 -1.65 0.36 -24.84
C ASP A 113 -1.83 -0.35 -23.48
N PHE A 114 -1.03 0.05 -22.48
CA PHE A 114 -1.03 -0.51 -21.13
C PHE A 114 -1.28 0.56 -20.07
N PHE A 115 -0.24 0.99 -19.33
CA PHE A 115 -0.41 1.91 -18.21
C PHE A 115 -0.61 3.36 -18.64
N ASP A 116 -0.17 3.75 -19.84
CA ASP A 116 -0.18 5.13 -20.33
C ASP A 116 0.42 6.10 -19.29
N ALA A 117 1.67 5.84 -18.90
CA ALA A 117 2.34 6.52 -17.78
C ALA A 117 2.43 8.05 -17.94
N ARG A 118 2.33 8.56 -19.18
CA ARG A 118 2.30 10.00 -19.45
C ARG A 118 1.00 10.66 -19.01
N ARG A 119 -0.14 9.99 -19.20
CA ARG A 119 -1.47 10.50 -18.81
C ARG A 119 -1.89 10.03 -17.41
N HIS A 120 -1.38 8.87 -17.00
CA HIS A 120 -1.69 8.23 -15.73
C HIS A 120 -0.38 7.80 -15.04
N PRO A 121 0.38 8.75 -14.49
CA PRO A 121 1.69 8.46 -13.90
C PRO A 121 1.60 7.60 -12.62
N GLU A 122 0.43 7.56 -11.99
CA GLU A 122 0.21 6.92 -10.71
C GLU A 122 -0.90 5.87 -10.77
N MET A 123 -0.65 4.76 -10.10
CA MET A 123 -1.63 3.79 -9.65
C MET A 123 -1.83 3.98 -8.15
N THR A 124 -3.07 3.95 -7.66
CA THR A 124 -3.34 4.18 -6.23
C THR A 124 -4.22 3.09 -5.65
N PHE A 125 -3.96 2.75 -4.40
CA PHE A 125 -4.82 1.89 -3.58
C PHE A 125 -5.23 2.66 -2.33
N ARG A 126 -6.54 2.68 -2.03
CA ARG A 126 -7.12 3.35 -0.86
C ARG A 126 -8.04 2.37 -0.15
N SER A 127 -7.70 1.98 1.08
CA SER A 127 -8.52 1.04 1.85
C SER A 127 -9.90 1.62 2.20
N THR A 128 -10.93 0.81 2.07
CA THR A 128 -12.32 1.13 2.41
C THR A 128 -12.85 0.32 3.58
N SER A 129 -12.27 -0.84 3.87
CA SER A 129 -12.56 -1.61 5.08
C SER A 129 -11.40 -2.52 5.45
N THR A 130 -11.32 -2.85 6.74
CA THR A 130 -10.43 -3.89 7.26
C THR A 130 -11.25 -4.82 8.15
N THR A 131 -11.06 -6.12 8.00
CA THR A 131 -11.73 -7.15 8.79
C THR A 131 -10.66 -8.05 9.38
N HIS A 132 -10.72 -8.29 10.69
CA HIS A 132 -9.90 -9.32 11.33
C HIS A 132 -10.57 -10.68 11.12
N GLU A 133 -9.86 -11.60 10.49
CA GLU A 133 -10.37 -12.94 10.19
C GLU A 133 -9.97 -13.98 11.26
N GLY A 134 -9.28 -13.53 12.31
CA GLY A 134 -8.79 -14.36 13.41
C GLY A 134 -7.29 -14.61 13.32
N LYS A 135 -6.68 -14.85 14.50
CA LYS A 135 -5.23 -15.01 14.65
C LYS A 135 -4.49 -13.83 14.01
N GLU A 136 -3.60 -14.12 13.08
CA GLU A 136 -2.73 -13.16 12.40
C GLU A 136 -3.23 -12.77 11.00
N THR A 137 -4.45 -13.17 10.61
CA THR A 137 -4.97 -12.90 9.27
C THR A 137 -6.00 -11.78 9.29
N PHE A 138 -5.86 -10.88 8.32
CA PHE A 138 -6.74 -9.75 8.08
C PHE A 138 -7.12 -9.69 6.61
N ARG A 139 -8.33 -9.22 6.33
CA ARG A 139 -8.80 -8.89 4.99
C ARG A 139 -8.96 -7.39 4.89
N MET A 140 -8.32 -6.77 3.91
CA MET A 140 -8.47 -5.35 3.63
C MET A 140 -9.08 -5.15 2.26
N THR A 141 -10.27 -4.56 2.20
CA THR A 141 -10.88 -4.13 0.95
C THR A 141 -10.46 -2.70 0.67
N GLY A 142 -10.19 -2.38 -0.60
CA GLY A 142 -9.89 -1.02 -1.01
C GLY A 142 -10.09 -0.78 -2.49
N ASP A 143 -10.14 0.49 -2.84
CA ASP A 143 -10.30 0.95 -4.21
C ASP A 143 -8.92 1.03 -4.87
N LEU A 144 -8.74 0.22 -5.92
CA LEU A 144 -7.56 0.23 -6.77
C LEU A 144 -7.87 1.03 -8.04
N THR A 145 -7.12 2.10 -8.24
CA THR A 145 -7.20 2.94 -9.45
C THR A 145 -6.02 2.67 -10.35
N ILE A 146 -6.30 2.18 -11.56
CA ILE A 146 -5.31 1.97 -12.63
C ILE A 146 -5.81 2.68 -13.87
N ARG A 147 -4.99 3.57 -14.45
CA ARG A 147 -5.32 4.30 -15.68
C ARG A 147 -6.69 5.03 -15.60
N GLY A 148 -6.95 5.65 -14.45
CA GLY A 148 -8.21 6.34 -14.16
C GLY A 148 -9.44 5.46 -13.92
N VAL A 149 -9.31 4.12 -14.05
CA VAL A 149 -10.39 3.18 -13.75
C VAL A 149 -10.23 2.69 -12.32
N THR A 150 -11.26 2.93 -11.50
CA THR A 150 -11.30 2.49 -10.10
C THR A 150 -12.11 1.20 -9.97
N ARG A 151 -11.56 0.20 -9.28
CA ARG A 151 -12.27 -1.05 -8.94
C ARG A 151 -11.93 -1.48 -7.52
N PRO A 152 -12.90 -2.03 -6.77
CA PRO A 152 -12.62 -2.61 -5.46
C PRO A 152 -11.80 -3.90 -5.61
N VAL A 153 -10.81 -4.06 -4.75
CA VAL A 153 -10.01 -5.28 -4.61
C VAL A 153 -9.90 -5.67 -3.14
N GLU A 154 -9.68 -6.95 -2.89
CA GLU A 154 -9.42 -7.48 -1.55
C GLU A 154 -7.96 -7.91 -1.44
N LEU A 155 -7.29 -7.42 -0.40
CA LEU A 155 -5.96 -7.84 0.00
C LEU A 155 -6.07 -8.76 1.21
N GLN A 156 -5.52 -9.96 1.09
CA GLN A 156 -5.28 -10.83 2.24
C GLN A 156 -3.94 -10.42 2.87
N LEU A 157 -3.97 -10.17 4.17
CA LEU A 157 -2.84 -9.72 4.96
C LEU A 157 -2.58 -10.76 6.04
N ASP A 158 -1.33 -11.19 6.15
CA ASP A 158 -0.89 -12.08 7.21
C ASP A 158 0.19 -11.36 8.03
N TYR A 159 -0.02 -11.28 9.35
CA TYR A 159 0.97 -10.82 10.29
C TYR A 159 1.95 -11.96 10.61
N LEU A 160 3.26 -11.67 10.54
CA LEU A 160 4.31 -12.69 10.55
C LEU A 160 5.07 -12.83 11.88
N GLY A 161 4.68 -12.07 12.92
CA GLY A 161 5.27 -12.18 14.27
C GLY A 161 5.73 -10.86 14.87
#